data_AF-A0A318TQX0-F1
#
_entry.id   AF-A0A318TQX0-F1
#
_cell.length_a   1.000
_cell.length_b   1.000
_cell.length_c   1.000
_cell.angle_alpha   90.00
_cell.angle_beta   90.00
_cell.angle_gamma   90.00
#
_symmetry.space_group_name_H-M   'P 1'
#
loop_
_entity.id
_entity.type
_entity.pdbx_description
1 polymer ?
#
loop_
_entity_poly.entity_id
_entity_poly.type
_entity_poly.pdbx_seq_one_letter_code
_entity_poly.pdbx_strand_id
1 'polypeptide(L)'
;MTDRITLRAFFGDAERAFTLTDPMLTELERLTGLGTGALYAQLVNMAFPVQVLAQVIRLGLIGAGMPPEEAKHLCAAYAENRPLAEVFPLAFAIMDARWSGVEVKP
;
A
#
# COMPACT_ATOMS: atom_id res chain seq x y z
N MET A 1 18.35 -1.50 3.50
CA MET A 1 18.05 -2.10 2.18
C MET A 1 16.58 -2.46 2.17
N THR A 2 15.73 -1.63 1.55
CA THR A 2 14.28 -1.86 1.41
C THR A 2 13.90 -2.35 0.00
N ASP A 3 14.88 -2.57 -0.87
CA ASP A 3 14.66 -2.92 -2.28
C ASP A 3 13.81 -4.20 -2.43
N ARG A 4 14.05 -5.19 -1.57
CA ARG A 4 13.28 -6.44 -1.54
C ARG A 4 11.81 -6.28 -1.15
N ILE A 5 11.39 -5.12 -0.65
CA ILE A 5 10.00 -4.83 -0.27
C ILE A 5 9.48 -3.55 -0.94
N THR A 6 10.17 -3.09 -1.99
CA THR A 6 9.79 -1.88 -2.74
C THR A 6 9.16 -2.28 -4.06
N LEU A 7 7.85 -2.11 -4.17
CA LEU A 7 7.12 -2.24 -5.41
C LEU A 7 7.31 -0.97 -6.25
N ARG A 8 7.54 -1.11 -7.56
CA ARG A 8 7.45 -0.02 -8.53
C ARG A 8 6.24 -0.28 -9.43
N ALA A 9 5.32 0.67 -9.47
CA ALA A 9 4.11 0.57 -10.27
C ALA A 9 3.57 1.96 -10.64
N PHE A 10 2.84 2.02 -11.74
CA PHE A 10 2.11 3.23 -12.15
C PHE A 10 0.96 3.54 -11.19
N PHE A 11 0.87 4.80 -10.75
CA PHE A 11 -0.26 5.30 -9.96
C PHE A 11 -0.50 6.78 -10.19
N GLY A 12 -1.74 7.10 -10.59
CA GLY A 12 -2.14 8.45 -10.98
C GLY A 12 -1.57 8.84 -12.32
N ASP A 13 -0.44 9.54 -12.30
CA ASP A 13 0.20 10.22 -13.43
C ASP A 13 1.64 9.76 -13.69
N ALA A 14 2.22 8.90 -12.85
CA ALA A 14 3.61 8.47 -12.97
C ALA A 14 3.87 7.06 -12.41
N GLU A 15 5.01 6.49 -12.77
CA GLU A 15 5.63 5.36 -12.05
C GLU A 15 6.09 5.81 -10.67
N ARG A 16 5.72 5.04 -9.64
CA ARG A 16 5.97 5.36 -8.23
C ARG A 16 6.53 4.17 -7.49
N ALA A 17 7.35 4.45 -6.48
CA ALA A 17 7.82 3.45 -5.55
C ALA A 17 6.87 3.36 -4.34
N PHE A 18 6.64 2.15 -3.86
CA PHE A 18 5.83 1.86 -2.68
C PHE A 18 6.57 0.88 -1.78
N THR A 19 6.69 1.21 -0.51
CA THR A 19 7.44 0.42 0.47
C THR A 19 6.72 0.46 1.81
N LEU A 20 6.20 -0.67 2.30
CA LEU A 20 5.68 -0.76 3.67
C LEU A 20 6.80 -1.14 4.64
N THR A 21 7.53 -0.16 5.17
CA THR A 21 8.53 -0.41 6.24
C THR A 21 7.85 -0.79 7.56
N ASP A 22 8.62 -1.25 8.55
CA ASP A 22 8.05 -1.60 9.87
C ASP A 22 7.26 -0.44 10.51
N PRO A 23 7.73 0.84 10.48
CA PRO A 23 6.91 1.96 10.95
C PRO A 23 5.58 2.14 10.18
N MET A 24 5.53 1.80 8.89
CA MET A 24 4.31 1.92 8.09
C MET A 24 3.32 0.82 8.44
N LEU A 25 3.80 -0.39 8.72
CA LEU A 25 2.96 -1.47 9.26
C LEU A 25 2.43 -1.10 10.64
N THR A 26 3.27 -0.59 11.55
CA THR A 26 2.82 -0.12 12.87
C THR A 26 1.71 0.95 12.75
N GLU A 27 1.84 1.89 11.81
CA GLU A 27 0.80 2.89 11.57
C GLU A 27 -0.47 2.28 10.97
N LEU A 28 -0.38 1.30 10.05
CA LEU A 28 -1.54 0.55 9.56
C LEU A 28 -2.26 -0.18 10.70
N GLU A 29 -1.52 -0.84 11.59
CA GLU A 29 -2.09 -1.54 12.74
C GLU A 29 -2.80 -0.55 13.68
N ARG A 30 -2.21 0.63 13.91
CA ARG A 30 -2.83 1.70 14.71
C ARG A 30 -4.11 2.25 14.07
N LEU A 31 -4.13 2.44 12.75
CA LEU A 31 -5.28 2.99 12.03
C LEU A 31 -6.44 2.00 11.91
N THR A 32 -6.14 0.71 11.88
CA THR A 32 -7.13 -0.35 11.61
C THR A 32 -7.53 -1.14 12.86
N GLY A 33 -6.71 -1.13 13.91
CA GLY A 33 -6.86 -1.99 15.08
C GLY A 33 -6.57 -3.47 14.80
N LEU A 34 -5.97 -3.79 13.64
CA LEU A 34 -5.70 -5.16 13.20
C LEU A 34 -4.20 -5.36 13.04
N GLY A 35 -3.68 -6.52 13.46
CA GLY A 35 -2.30 -6.91 13.20
C GLY A 35 -2.04 -7.17 11.71
N THR A 36 -0.79 -7.07 11.28
CA THR A 36 -0.36 -7.20 9.88
C THR A 36 -0.87 -8.49 9.21
N GLY A 37 -0.80 -9.64 9.91
CA GLY A 37 -1.31 -10.91 9.38
C GLY A 37 -2.82 -10.94 9.15
N ALA A 38 -3.59 -10.27 10.01
CA ALA A 38 -5.04 -10.15 9.85
C ALA A 38 -5.39 -9.24 8.67
N LEU A 39 -4.64 -8.15 8.47
CA LEU A 39 -4.79 -7.28 7.29
C LEU A 39 -4.53 -8.03 5.99
N TYR A 40 -3.44 -8.80 5.92
CA TYR A 40 -3.13 -9.61 4.74
C TYR A 40 -4.22 -10.64 4.45
N ALA A 41 -4.70 -11.36 5.47
CA ALA A 41 -5.77 -12.34 5.33
C ALA A 41 -7.09 -11.71 4.85
N GLN A 42 -7.43 -10.50 5.31
CA GLN A 42 -8.63 -9.78 4.84
C GLN A 42 -8.52 -9.37 3.37
N LEU A 43 -7.33 -8.94 2.91
CA LEU A 43 -7.12 -8.60 1.50
C LEU A 43 -7.27 -9.84 0.60
N VAL A 44 -6.67 -10.97 0.99
CA VAL A 44 -6.81 -12.25 0.26
C VAL A 44 -8.26 -12.72 0.19
N ASN A 45 -9.00 -12.60 1.30
CA ASN A 45 -10.40 -13.03 1.39
C ASN A 45 -11.41 -11.98 0.89
N MET A 46 -10.94 -10.84 0.38
CA MET A 46 -11.79 -9.70 -0.02
C MET A 46 -12.74 -9.20 1.10
N ALA A 47 -12.35 -9.38 2.36
CA ALA A 47 -13.13 -9.04 3.55
C ALA A 47 -12.57 -7.80 4.28
N PHE A 48 -12.04 -6.85 3.53
CA PHE A 48 -11.39 -5.64 4.04
C PHE A 48 -12.37 -4.45 4.11
N PRO A 49 -12.24 -3.56 5.12
CA PRO A 49 -12.88 -2.24 5.08
C PRO A 49 -12.33 -1.41 3.93
N VAL A 50 -13.18 -0.64 3.25
CA VAL A 50 -12.79 0.15 2.06
C VAL A 50 -11.61 1.09 2.31
N GLN A 51 -11.51 1.64 3.51
CA GLN A 51 -10.46 2.58 3.91
C GLN A 51 -9.06 1.96 3.91
N VAL A 52 -8.95 0.63 4.06
CA VAL A 52 -7.66 -0.08 4.10
C VAL A 52 -6.89 0.11 2.80
N LEU A 53 -7.57 0.09 1.64
CA LEU A 53 -6.89 0.19 0.34
C LEU A 53 -6.13 1.51 0.19
N ALA A 54 -6.80 2.63 0.47
CA ALA A 54 -6.19 3.95 0.38
C ALA A 54 -5.06 4.12 1.40
N GLN A 55 -5.20 3.57 2.62
CA GLN A 55 -4.15 3.64 3.63
C GLN A 55 -2.91 2.82 3.28
N VAL A 56 -3.08 1.62 2.71
CA VAL A 56 -1.95 0.81 2.23
C VAL A 56 -1.18 1.53 1.12
N ILE A 57 -1.88 2.13 0.16
CA ILE A 57 -1.25 2.90 -0.92
C ILE A 57 -0.52 4.12 -0.34
N ARG A 58 -1.19 4.91 0.50
CA ARG A 58 -0.63 6.13 1.10
C ARG A 58 0.62 5.84 1.92
N LEU A 59 0.57 4.82 2.78
CA LEU A 59 1.71 4.45 3.63
C LEU A 59 2.81 3.75 2.82
N GLY A 60 2.47 3.06 1.73
CA GLY A 60 3.44 2.59 0.75
C GLY A 60 4.24 3.72 0.13
N LEU A 61 3.58 4.79 -0.33
CA LEU A 61 4.24 5.98 -0.87
C LEU A 61 5.15 6.65 0.17
N ILE A 62 4.65 6.83 1.39
CA ILE A 62 5.40 7.45 2.49
C ILE A 62 6.65 6.64 2.84
N GLY A 63 6.53 5.31 2.97
CA GLY A 63 7.66 4.46 3.28
C GLY A 63 8.70 4.38 2.15
N ALA A 64 8.33 4.73 0.92
CA ALA A 64 9.25 4.91 -0.20
C ALA A 64 9.89 6.32 -0.26
N GLY A 65 9.57 7.20 0.69
CA GLY A 65 10.16 8.53 0.83
C GLY A 65 9.30 9.69 0.31
N MET A 66 8.06 9.44 -0.12
CA MET A 66 7.15 10.51 -0.52
C MET A 66 6.70 11.34 0.70
N PRO A 67 6.65 12.69 0.61
CA PRO A 67 6.09 13.52 1.66
C PRO A 67 4.64 13.13 2.01
N PRO A 68 4.26 13.05 3.30
CA PRO A 68 2.92 12.60 3.71
C PRO A 68 1.75 13.40 3.11
N GLU A 69 1.89 14.72 2.98
CA GLU A 69 0.86 15.56 2.37
C GLU A 69 0.71 15.28 0.87
N GLU A 70 1.80 15.01 0.16
CA GLU A 70 1.76 14.64 -1.26
C GLU A 70 1.12 13.26 -1.46
N ALA A 71 1.50 12.27 -0.64
CA ALA A 71 0.90 10.94 -0.65
C ALA A 71 -0.62 11.00 -0.37
N LYS A 72 -1.03 11.85 0.58
CA LYS A 72 -2.45 12.09 0.89
C LYS A 72 -3.18 12.71 -0.31
N HIS A 73 -2.61 13.73 -0.93
CA HIS A 73 -3.20 14.38 -2.11
C HIS A 73 -3.40 13.38 -3.26
N LEU A 74 -2.39 12.54 -3.55
CA LEU A 74 -2.49 11.54 -4.60
C LEU A 74 -3.55 10.47 -4.31
N CYS A 75 -3.64 9.99 -3.07
CA CYS A 75 -4.69 9.04 -2.70
C CYS A 75 -6.09 9.65 -2.81
N ALA A 76 -6.27 10.91 -2.39
CA ALA A 76 -7.54 11.62 -2.55
C ALA A 76 -7.94 11.77 -4.03
N ALA A 77 -6.97 12.01 -4.92
CA ALA A 77 -7.21 12.18 -6.35
C ALA A 77 -7.44 10.85 -7.10
N TYR A 78 -6.70 9.79 -6.75
CA TYR A 78 -6.58 8.58 -7.58
C TYR A 78 -6.98 7.27 -6.90
N ALA A 79 -7.30 7.27 -5.60
CA ALA A 79 -7.71 6.05 -4.88
C ALA A 79 -9.08 6.19 -4.19
N GLU A 80 -9.41 7.38 -3.69
CA GLU A 80 -10.70 7.65 -3.04
C GLU A 80 -11.82 7.84 -4.08
N ASN A 81 -13.02 7.32 -3.77
CA ASN A 81 -14.19 7.39 -4.65
C ASN A 81 -13.98 6.81 -6.07
N ARG A 82 -13.07 5.83 -6.21
CA ARG A 82 -12.82 5.08 -7.44
C ARG A 82 -13.43 3.68 -7.37
N PRO A 83 -13.75 3.03 -8.52
CA PRO A 83 -14.10 1.62 -8.53
C PRO A 83 -13.04 0.77 -7.83
N LEU A 84 -13.44 -0.09 -6.88
CA LEU A 84 -12.49 -0.88 -6.09
C LEU A 84 -11.61 -1.78 -6.94
N ALA A 85 -12.12 -2.26 -8.08
CA ALA A 85 -11.36 -3.06 -9.03
C ALA A 85 -10.13 -2.33 -9.62
N GLU A 86 -10.12 -0.99 -9.60
CA GLU A 86 -8.98 -0.18 -10.05
C GLU A 86 -7.92 0.03 -8.95
N VAL A 87 -8.35 0.02 -7.69
CA VAL A 87 -7.50 0.39 -6.53
C VAL A 87 -6.97 -0.85 -5.82
N PHE A 88 -7.79 -1.88 -5.68
CA PHE A 88 -7.47 -3.11 -4.97
C PHE A 88 -6.20 -3.81 -5.49
N PRO A 89 -5.98 -3.98 -6.81
CA PRO A 89 -4.79 -4.67 -7.30
C PRO A 89 -3.48 -4.02 -6.85
N LEU A 90 -3.42 -2.68 -6.86
CA LEU A 90 -2.24 -1.95 -6.39
C LEU A 90 -2.06 -2.10 -4.88
N ALA A 91 -3.11 -1.90 -4.09
CA ALA A 91 -3.02 -2.05 -2.63
C ALA A 91 -2.60 -3.47 -2.24
N PHE A 92 -3.14 -4.49 -2.91
CA PHE A 92 -2.77 -5.89 -2.70
C PHE A 92 -1.30 -6.13 -3.05
N ALA A 93 -0.84 -5.66 -4.22
CA ALA A 93 0.55 -5.83 -4.65
C ALA A 93 1.55 -5.15 -3.69
N ILE A 94 1.20 -3.99 -3.12
CA ILE A 94 2.03 -3.29 -2.13
C ILE A 94 2.15 -4.13 -0.84
N MET A 95 1.04 -4.69 -0.36
CA MET A 95 1.07 -5.54 0.83
C MET A 95 1.80 -6.86 0.56
N ASP A 96 1.58 -7.49 -0.59
CA ASP A 96 2.28 -8.72 -0.98
C ASP A 96 3.79 -8.50 -1.15
N ALA A 97 4.21 -7.36 -1.71
CA ALA A 97 5.62 -6.97 -1.75
C ALA A 97 6.25 -6.92 -0.35
N ARG A 98 5.49 -6.54 0.68
CA ARG A 98 5.97 -6.56 2.06
C ARG A 98 5.91 -7.95 2.71
N TRP A 99 4.97 -8.78 2.29
CA TRP A 99 4.76 -10.13 2.82
C TRP A 99 5.78 -11.13 2.25
N SER A 100 5.90 -11.15 0.93
CA SER A 100 6.63 -12.15 0.15
C SER A 100 7.98 -11.62 -0.35
N GLY A 101 8.15 -10.30 -0.36
CA GLY A 101 9.23 -9.63 -1.06
C GLY A 101 8.92 -9.48 -2.56
N VAL A 102 9.63 -8.58 -3.23
CA VAL A 102 9.63 -8.48 -4.69
C VAL A 102 10.75 -9.34 -5.25
N GLU A 103 10.46 -10.09 -6.31
CA GLU A 103 11.53 -10.68 -7.12
C GLU A 103 12.36 -9.55 -7.71
N VAL A 104 13.65 -9.56 -7.44
CA VAL A 104 14.59 -8.77 -8.24
C VAL A 104 14.66 -9.49 -9.57
N LYS A 105 13.96 -8.98 -10.60
CA LYS A 105 14.22 -9.46 -11.97
C LYS A 105 15.72 -9.30 -12.22
N PRO A 106 16.41 -10.38 -12.66
CA PRO A 106 17.86 -10.37 -12.84
C PRO A 106 18.33 -9.34 -13.87
#